data_AF-A0A3M1K3D5-F1
#
_entry.id   AF-A0A3M1K3D5-F1
#
_cell.length_a   1.000
_cell.length_b   1.000
_cell.length_c   1.000
_cell.angle_alpha   90.00
_cell.angle_beta   90.00
_cell.angle_gamma   90.00
#
_symmetry.space_group_name_H-M   'P 1'
#
loop_
_entity.id
_entity.type
_entity.pdbx_description
1 polymer ?
#
loop_
_entity_poly.entity_id
_entity_poly.type
_entity_poly.pdbx_seq_one_letter_code
_entity_poly.pdbx_strand_id
1 'polypeptide(L)'
;MQIWMLLALWISPSLWADSQKPAASEAEQALHALLSARGSQVAAQLDTLVATGDPRVRTWLEAWADNRLARVRKTGQLVILTRTKGREWPVTDALTGEDAGQYTRRDLKRFRSNSRLRKHIDAALLGVRLKAEDPAERLDLTNNLVGKLNADNLPLIKAHLESESNREVRERLTLALNIYRASKGEPDAIEALSGALHPAARAVLTQQAAGKGASARAATQALAATEQKLKLSRTAETLYFG
;
A
#
# COMPACT_ATOMS: atom_id res chain seq x y z
N MET A 1 18.57 -29.58 -80.01
CA MET A 1 18.12 -30.78 -79.27
C MET A 1 18.85 -30.79 -77.94
N GLN A 2 18.09 -30.77 -76.84
CA GLN A 2 18.48 -30.90 -75.42
C GLN A 2 19.19 -29.72 -74.72
N ILE A 3 18.36 -28.85 -74.13
CA ILE A 3 18.71 -27.90 -73.06
C ILE A 3 18.56 -28.65 -71.73
N TRP A 4 19.65 -28.81 -70.97
CA TRP A 4 19.61 -29.34 -69.61
C TRP A 4 19.27 -28.20 -68.63
N MET A 5 18.05 -28.21 -68.09
CA MET A 5 17.66 -27.39 -66.94
C MET A 5 18.22 -28.01 -65.66
N LEU A 6 19.21 -27.37 -65.05
CA LEU A 6 19.63 -27.65 -63.67
C LEU A 6 18.67 -26.96 -62.70
N LEU A 7 17.73 -27.73 -62.15
CA LEU A 7 16.83 -27.30 -61.08
C LEU A 7 17.60 -27.38 -59.73
N ALA A 8 18.12 -26.26 -59.25
CA ALA A 8 18.70 -26.16 -57.91
C ALA A 8 17.57 -26.09 -56.87
N LEU A 9 17.28 -27.22 -56.23
CA LEU A 9 16.35 -27.33 -55.12
C LEU A 9 16.96 -26.66 -53.87
N TRP A 10 16.59 -25.41 -53.61
CA TRP A 10 16.93 -24.72 -52.36
C TRP A 10 16.10 -25.33 -51.23
N ILE A 11 16.70 -26.24 -50.49
CA ILE A 11 16.17 -26.73 -49.22
C ILE A 11 16.36 -25.59 -48.22
N SER A 12 15.33 -24.77 -48.03
CA SER A 12 15.29 -23.78 -46.94
C SER A 12 15.33 -24.53 -45.61
N PRO A 13 16.35 -24.34 -44.76
CA PRO A 13 16.28 -24.82 -43.39
C PRO A 13 15.17 -24.03 -42.69
N SER A 14 14.06 -24.70 -42.41
CA SER A 14 13.04 -24.21 -41.50
C SER A 14 13.72 -23.95 -40.16
N LEU A 15 14.00 -22.68 -39.86
CA LEU A 15 14.33 -22.22 -38.52
C LEU A 15 13.17 -22.62 -37.62
N TRP A 16 13.31 -23.75 -36.92
CA TRP A 16 12.54 -24.02 -35.73
C TRP A 16 12.95 -22.95 -34.72
N ALA A 17 12.18 -21.87 -34.67
CA ALA A 17 12.16 -20.96 -33.54
C ALA A 17 11.68 -21.79 -32.35
N ASP A 18 12.64 -22.33 -31.61
CA ASP A 18 12.39 -22.87 -30.28
C ASP A 18 11.74 -21.71 -29.51
N SER A 19 10.45 -21.85 -29.20
CA SER A 19 9.70 -20.86 -28.45
C SER A 19 10.17 -20.95 -27.01
N GLN A 20 11.38 -20.48 -26.77
CA GLN A 20 12.01 -20.46 -25.47
C GLN A 20 11.22 -19.44 -24.65
N LYS A 21 10.33 -19.97 -23.81
CA LYS A 21 9.51 -19.20 -22.89
C LYS A 21 10.43 -18.17 -22.20
N PRO A 22 10.17 -16.85 -22.30
CA PRO A 22 11.06 -15.86 -21.73
C PRO A 22 11.28 -16.18 -20.25
N ALA A 23 12.53 -16.04 -19.79
CA ALA A 23 12.87 -16.27 -18.40
C ALA A 23 12.01 -15.34 -17.52
N ALA A 24 11.45 -15.90 -16.44
CA ALA A 24 10.60 -15.14 -15.53
C ALA A 24 11.38 -13.94 -14.98
N SER A 25 10.75 -12.76 -14.99
CA SER A 25 11.35 -11.54 -14.43
C SER A 25 11.69 -11.72 -12.94
N GLU A 26 12.60 -10.89 -12.42
CA GLU A 26 12.95 -10.92 -10.98
C GLU A 26 11.71 -10.77 -10.09
N ALA A 27 10.79 -9.86 -10.46
CA ALA A 27 9.53 -9.64 -9.77
C ALA A 27 8.60 -10.87 -9.81
N GLU A 28 8.55 -11.57 -10.95
CA GLU A 28 7.79 -12.82 -11.07
C GLU A 28 8.37 -13.92 -10.17
N GLN A 29 9.70 -14.05 -10.12
CA GLN A 29 10.37 -15.00 -9.24
C GLN A 29 10.10 -14.69 -7.77
N ALA A 30 10.20 -13.41 -7.38
CA ALA A 30 9.89 -12.93 -6.03
C ALA A 30 8.41 -13.17 -5.66
N LEU A 31 7.48 -12.94 -6.59
CA LEU A 31 6.06 -13.24 -6.38
C LEU A 31 5.84 -14.74 -6.14
N HIS A 32 6.47 -15.60 -6.95
CA HIS A 32 6.37 -17.05 -6.79
C HIS A 32 6.96 -17.53 -5.46
N ALA A 33 8.09 -16.95 -5.02
CA ALA A 33 8.69 -17.24 -3.73
C ALA A 33 7.75 -16.83 -2.58
N LEU A 34 7.20 -15.62 -2.64
CA LEU A 34 6.24 -15.12 -1.64
C LEU A 34 4.98 -15.99 -1.57
N LEU A 35 4.40 -16.40 -2.70
CA LEU A 35 3.21 -17.27 -2.74
C LEU A 35 3.46 -18.67 -2.18
N SER A 36 4.73 -19.08 -2.05
CA SER A 36 5.16 -20.35 -1.49
C SER A 36 5.63 -20.24 -0.04
N ALA A 37 5.91 -19.02 0.43
CA ALA A 37 6.42 -18.73 1.77
C ALA A 37 5.43 -19.10 2.88
N ARG A 38 5.96 -19.44 4.05
CA ARG A 38 5.15 -19.78 5.23
C ARG A 38 5.67 -19.12 6.49
N GLY A 39 4.77 -18.92 7.45
CA GLY A 39 5.12 -18.42 8.78
C GLY A 39 5.89 -17.10 8.72
N SER A 40 7.06 -17.07 9.35
CA SER A 40 7.94 -15.89 9.44
C SER A 40 8.58 -15.50 8.11
N GLN A 41 8.67 -16.39 7.12
CA GLN A 41 9.30 -16.09 5.82
C GLN A 41 8.50 -15.08 4.99
N VAL A 42 7.19 -14.96 5.25
CA VAL A 42 6.28 -14.12 4.48
C VAL A 42 6.71 -12.65 4.49
N ALA A 43 7.14 -12.13 5.63
CA ALA A 43 7.55 -10.73 5.74
C ALA A 43 8.80 -10.45 4.89
N ALA A 44 9.84 -11.27 5.03
CA ALA A 44 11.07 -11.12 4.26
C ALA A 44 10.83 -11.24 2.75
N GLN A 45 10.00 -12.20 2.31
CA GLN A 45 9.68 -12.36 0.89
C GLN A 45 8.83 -11.20 0.33
N LEU A 46 8.03 -10.56 1.18
CA LEU A 46 7.26 -9.40 0.82
C LEU A 46 8.18 -8.18 0.61
N ASP A 47 9.16 -8.01 1.49
CA ASP A 47 10.19 -6.98 1.36
C ASP A 47 11.02 -7.20 0.08
N THR A 48 11.41 -8.45 -0.21
CA THR A 48 12.09 -8.80 -1.47
C THR A 48 11.25 -8.44 -2.69
N LEU A 49 9.96 -8.80 -2.69
CA LEU A 49 9.06 -8.47 -3.80
C LEU A 49 8.92 -6.96 -4.00
N VAL A 50 8.76 -6.21 -2.91
CA VAL A 50 8.68 -4.75 -2.95
C VAL A 50 9.99 -4.13 -3.45
N ALA A 51 11.13 -4.65 -3.05
CA ALA A 51 12.44 -4.15 -3.45
C ALA A 51 12.70 -4.25 -4.96
N THR A 52 11.98 -5.12 -5.69
CA THR A 52 12.08 -5.20 -7.16
C THR A 52 11.62 -3.92 -7.87
N GLY A 53 10.81 -3.08 -7.21
CA GLY A 53 10.29 -1.85 -7.80
C GLY A 53 9.32 -2.04 -8.96
N ASP A 54 8.90 -3.28 -9.25
CA ASP A 54 8.03 -3.57 -10.40
C ASP A 54 6.64 -2.94 -10.20
N PRO A 55 6.11 -2.20 -11.20
CA PRO A 55 4.83 -1.50 -11.07
C PRO A 55 3.64 -2.43 -10.82
N ARG A 56 3.74 -3.72 -11.16
CA ARG A 56 2.70 -4.73 -10.96
C ARG A 56 2.59 -5.19 -9.51
N VAL A 57 3.62 -4.99 -8.68
CA VAL A 57 3.68 -5.46 -7.28
C VAL A 57 2.47 -4.99 -6.49
N ARG A 58 2.10 -3.70 -6.63
CA ARG A 58 0.92 -3.15 -5.96
C ARG A 58 -0.33 -3.94 -6.30
N THR A 59 -0.59 -4.15 -7.59
CA THR A 59 -1.77 -4.87 -8.09
C THR A 59 -1.81 -6.30 -7.58
N TRP A 60 -0.66 -6.99 -7.52
CA TRP A 60 -0.57 -8.36 -6.98
C TRP A 60 -0.91 -8.44 -5.50
N LEU A 61 -0.34 -7.52 -4.70
CA LEU A 61 -0.53 -7.50 -3.25
C LEU A 61 -1.96 -7.12 -2.88
N GLU A 62 -2.55 -6.12 -3.52
CA GLU A 62 -3.95 -5.74 -3.34
C GLU A 62 -4.89 -6.89 -3.75
N ALA A 63 -4.64 -7.51 -4.90
CA ALA A 63 -5.42 -8.66 -5.34
C ALA A 63 -5.34 -9.83 -4.34
N TRP A 64 -4.18 -10.07 -3.74
CA TRP A 64 -4.06 -11.12 -2.73
C TRP A 64 -4.76 -10.75 -1.42
N ALA A 65 -4.59 -9.52 -0.92
CA ALA A 65 -5.29 -9.03 0.26
C ALA A 65 -6.81 -9.22 0.15
N ASP A 66 -7.36 -8.94 -1.03
CA ASP A 66 -8.77 -9.09 -1.40
C ASP A 66 -9.21 -10.53 -1.71
N ASN A 67 -8.31 -11.51 -1.63
CA ASN A 67 -8.52 -12.89 -2.07
C ASN A 67 -8.90 -13.01 -3.57
N ARG A 68 -8.54 -12.04 -4.40
CA ARG A 68 -8.74 -12.04 -5.85
C ARG A 68 -7.57 -12.68 -6.61
N LEU A 69 -6.41 -12.89 -5.98
CA LEU A 69 -5.31 -13.62 -6.60
C LEU A 69 -5.57 -15.14 -6.60
N ALA A 70 -5.38 -15.80 -7.74
CA ALA A 70 -5.58 -17.23 -7.90
C ALA A 70 -4.59 -17.86 -8.87
N ARG A 71 -4.53 -19.20 -8.83
CA ARG A 71 -3.85 -20.04 -9.80
C ARG A 71 -4.86 -20.89 -10.56
N VAL A 72 -4.79 -20.91 -11.89
CA VAL A 72 -5.54 -21.84 -12.72
C VAL A 72 -5.00 -23.25 -12.48
N ARG A 73 -5.86 -24.20 -12.09
CA ARG A 73 -5.44 -25.57 -11.71
C ARG A 73 -4.82 -26.33 -12.88
N LYS A 74 -5.37 -26.16 -14.09
CA LYS A 74 -4.95 -26.90 -15.28
C LYS A 74 -3.59 -26.44 -15.81
N THR A 75 -3.33 -25.14 -15.81
CA THR A 75 -2.15 -24.54 -16.48
C THR A 75 -1.10 -24.04 -15.50
N GLY A 76 -1.47 -23.81 -14.24
CA GLY A 76 -0.60 -23.17 -13.25
C GLY A 76 -0.49 -21.65 -13.40
N GLN A 77 -1.18 -21.05 -14.37
CA GLN A 77 -1.18 -19.61 -14.63
C GLN A 77 -1.70 -18.82 -13.42
N LEU A 78 -1.03 -17.73 -13.09
CA LEU A 78 -1.48 -16.79 -12.07
C LEU A 78 -2.46 -15.81 -12.71
N VAL A 79 -3.62 -15.65 -12.06
CA VAL A 79 -4.71 -14.80 -12.57
C VAL A 79 -5.30 -13.97 -11.44
N ILE A 80 -5.84 -12.81 -11.79
CA ILE A 80 -6.53 -11.90 -10.88
C ILE A 80 -8.00 -11.88 -11.25
N LEU A 81 -8.86 -12.18 -10.28
CA LEU A 81 -10.30 -12.10 -10.44
C LEU A 81 -10.72 -10.62 -10.49
N THR A 82 -11.40 -10.23 -11.56
CA THR A 82 -12.00 -8.88 -11.69
C THR A 82 -13.38 -8.83 -11.07
N ARG A 83 -14.08 -9.98 -11.00
CA ARG A 83 -15.36 -10.14 -10.31
C ARG A 83 -15.46 -11.49 -9.63
N THR A 84 -16.10 -11.54 -8.47
CA THR A 84 -16.21 -12.75 -7.63
C THR A 84 -17.65 -13.23 -7.41
N LYS A 85 -18.61 -12.67 -8.16
CA LYS A 85 -20.03 -13.01 -8.13
C LYS A 85 -20.43 -13.77 -9.39
N GLY A 86 -21.34 -14.75 -9.25
CA GLY A 86 -21.82 -15.60 -10.34
C GLY A 86 -21.10 -16.94 -10.44
N ARG A 87 -21.48 -17.73 -11.46
CA ARG A 87 -20.91 -19.06 -11.74
C ARG A 87 -19.59 -18.99 -12.50
N GLU A 88 -19.45 -17.98 -13.35
CA GLU A 88 -18.25 -17.68 -14.13
C GLU A 88 -17.61 -16.40 -13.63
N TRP A 89 -16.30 -16.49 -13.39
CA TRP A 89 -15.50 -15.43 -12.83
C TRP A 89 -14.55 -14.93 -13.91
N PRO A 90 -14.74 -13.70 -14.41
CA PRO A 90 -13.78 -13.10 -15.32
C PRO A 90 -12.46 -12.85 -14.61
N VAL A 91 -11.37 -13.09 -15.33
CA VAL A 91 -10.01 -12.96 -14.81
C VAL A 91 -9.10 -12.26 -15.82
N THR A 92 -8.10 -11.57 -15.30
CA THR A 92 -6.95 -11.13 -16.10
C THR A 92 -5.73 -11.96 -15.74
N ASP A 93 -4.81 -12.11 -16.68
CA ASP A 93 -3.49 -12.68 -16.41
C ASP A 93 -2.74 -11.75 -15.44
N ALA A 94 -2.18 -12.33 -14.36
CA ALA A 94 -1.55 -11.53 -13.33
C ALA A 94 -0.24 -10.89 -13.82
N LEU A 95 0.46 -11.50 -14.78
CA LEU A 95 1.78 -11.06 -15.22
C LEU A 95 1.71 -10.04 -16.35
N THR A 96 0.77 -10.22 -17.28
CA THR A 96 0.60 -9.36 -18.46
C THR A 96 -0.52 -8.34 -18.29
N GLY A 97 -1.50 -8.60 -17.42
CA GLY A 97 -2.69 -7.76 -17.25
C GLY A 97 -3.77 -7.96 -18.31
N GLU A 98 -3.53 -8.82 -19.31
CA GLU A 98 -4.47 -9.09 -20.40
C GLU A 98 -5.69 -9.89 -19.92
N ASP A 99 -6.81 -9.78 -20.65
CA ASP A 99 -7.98 -10.61 -20.40
C ASP A 99 -7.62 -12.09 -20.59
N ALA A 100 -7.84 -12.90 -19.56
CA ALA A 100 -7.59 -14.33 -19.56
C ALA A 100 -8.90 -15.13 -19.53
N GLY A 101 -10.01 -14.47 -19.90
CA GLY A 101 -11.32 -15.09 -20.08
C GLY A 101 -12.02 -15.35 -18.75
N GLN A 102 -12.79 -16.44 -18.70
CA GLN A 102 -13.63 -16.76 -17.56
C GLN A 102 -13.40 -18.18 -17.08
N TYR A 103 -13.42 -18.34 -15.76
CA TYR A 103 -13.26 -19.62 -15.10
C TYR A 103 -14.37 -19.85 -14.08
N THR A 104 -14.67 -21.12 -13.81
CA THR A 104 -15.50 -21.46 -12.66
C THR A 104 -14.65 -21.47 -11.39
N ARG A 105 -15.32 -21.43 -10.23
CA ARG A 105 -14.66 -21.62 -8.93
C ARG A 105 -13.86 -22.93 -8.83
N ARG A 106 -14.24 -23.97 -9.58
CA ARG A 106 -13.57 -25.29 -9.57
C ARG A 106 -12.29 -25.30 -10.38
N ASP A 107 -12.10 -24.35 -11.29
CA ASP A 107 -10.89 -24.24 -12.10
C ASP A 107 -9.78 -23.48 -11.36
N LEU A 108 -10.13 -22.72 -10.33
CA LEU A 108 -9.22 -21.78 -9.65
C LEU A 108 -8.84 -22.19 -8.22
N LYS A 109 -7.54 -22.27 -7.95
CA LYS A 109 -6.97 -22.36 -6.60
C LYS A 109 -6.63 -20.96 -6.11
N ARG A 110 -7.50 -20.38 -5.28
CA ARG A 110 -7.31 -19.02 -4.72
C ARG A 110 -6.24 -19.01 -3.63
N PHE A 111 -5.42 -17.96 -3.63
CA PHE A 111 -4.53 -17.65 -2.53
C PHE A 111 -5.34 -16.93 -1.44
N ARG A 112 -5.41 -17.53 -0.26
CA ARG A 112 -6.20 -16.99 0.85
C ARG A 112 -5.37 -15.98 1.62
N SER A 113 -5.97 -14.84 1.94
CA SER A 113 -5.45 -13.89 2.90
C SER A 113 -6.01 -14.16 4.29
N ASN A 114 -5.14 -14.10 5.31
CA ASN A 114 -5.56 -14.02 6.71
C ASN A 114 -5.23 -12.62 7.26
N SER A 115 -5.69 -12.31 8.48
CA SER A 115 -5.48 -10.98 9.07
C SER A 115 -4.01 -10.61 9.23
N ARG A 116 -3.14 -11.58 9.55
CA ARG A 116 -1.69 -11.35 9.69
C ARG A 116 -1.04 -10.99 8.35
N LEU A 117 -1.35 -11.75 7.30
CA LEU A 117 -0.84 -11.47 5.96
C LEU A 117 -1.34 -10.12 5.45
N ARG A 118 -2.62 -9.78 5.68
CA ARG A 118 -3.12 -8.45 5.28
C ARG A 118 -2.35 -7.33 5.98
N LYS A 119 -2.09 -7.45 7.28
CA LYS A 119 -1.25 -6.48 8.01
C LYS A 119 0.15 -6.34 7.40
N HIS A 120 0.80 -7.45 7.04
CA HIS A 120 2.12 -7.39 6.38
C HIS A 120 2.02 -6.71 5.01
N ILE A 121 1.03 -7.06 4.20
CA ILE A 121 0.77 -6.43 2.89
C ILE A 121 0.53 -4.93 3.07
N ASP A 122 -0.33 -4.54 4.00
CA ASP A 122 -0.65 -3.14 4.28
C ASP A 122 0.59 -2.36 4.72
N ALA A 123 1.44 -2.95 5.57
CA ALA A 123 2.71 -2.34 6.00
C ALA A 123 3.70 -2.18 4.84
N ALA A 124 3.83 -3.19 3.98
CA ALA A 124 4.71 -3.14 2.82
C ALA A 124 4.23 -2.10 1.78
N LEU A 125 2.92 -2.07 1.48
CA LEU A 125 2.32 -1.07 0.60
C LEU A 125 2.45 0.34 1.18
N LEU A 126 2.29 0.50 2.50
CA LEU A 126 2.55 1.76 3.18
C LEU A 126 4.01 2.20 2.98
N GLY A 127 4.97 1.29 3.16
CA GLY A 127 6.39 1.56 2.91
C GLY A 127 6.70 2.00 1.49
N VAL A 128 6.07 1.37 0.49
CA VAL A 128 6.18 1.78 -0.92
C VAL A 128 5.63 3.20 -1.10
N ARG A 129 4.43 3.48 -0.61
CA ARG A 129 3.78 4.77 -0.82
C ARG A 129 4.49 5.92 -0.10
N LEU A 130 5.10 5.67 1.07
CA LEU A 130 5.94 6.69 1.73
C LEU A 130 7.21 7.00 0.92
N LYS A 131 7.67 6.10 0.06
CA LYS A 131 8.83 6.33 -0.81
C LYS A 131 8.45 6.85 -2.20
N ALA A 132 7.18 7.16 -2.45
CA ALA A 132 6.75 7.73 -3.73
C ALA A 132 7.55 9.00 -4.04
N GLU A 133 8.00 9.19 -5.27
CA GLU A 133 8.82 10.34 -5.66
C GLU A 133 8.05 11.66 -5.54
N ASP A 134 6.78 11.66 -5.95
CA ASP A 134 5.89 12.81 -5.88
C ASP A 134 5.48 13.11 -4.42
N PRO A 135 5.82 14.29 -3.87
CA PRO A 135 5.38 14.69 -2.54
C PRO A 135 3.86 14.78 -2.38
N ALA A 136 3.10 15.03 -3.46
CA ALA A 136 1.65 15.09 -3.39
C ALA A 136 1.04 13.71 -3.07
N GLU A 137 1.58 12.62 -3.65
CA GLU A 137 1.17 11.26 -3.31
C GLU A 137 1.49 10.91 -1.85
N ARG A 138 2.67 11.32 -1.37
CA ARG A 138 3.05 11.14 0.03
C ARG A 138 2.15 11.96 0.96
N LEU A 139 1.79 13.18 0.57
CA LEU A 139 0.89 14.02 1.35
C LEU A 139 -0.52 13.42 1.43
N ASP A 140 -1.09 12.93 0.32
CA ASP A 140 -2.37 12.23 0.34
C ASP A 140 -2.36 10.99 1.24
N LEU A 141 -1.31 10.17 1.14
CA LEU A 141 -1.11 9.02 2.03
C LEU A 141 -1.10 9.46 3.50
N THR A 142 -0.29 10.45 3.84
CA THR A 142 -0.12 10.88 5.23
C THR A 142 -1.36 11.56 5.78
N ASN A 143 -2.11 12.26 4.93
CA ASN A 143 -3.45 12.76 5.25
C ASN A 143 -4.40 11.63 5.68
N ASN A 144 -4.36 10.51 4.97
CA ASN A 144 -5.18 9.34 5.27
C ASN A 144 -4.76 8.60 6.56
N LEU A 145 -3.50 8.74 7.00
CA LEU A 145 -2.99 8.13 8.22
C LEU A 145 -3.41 8.87 9.49
N VAL A 146 -3.78 10.14 9.40
CA VAL A 146 -4.04 10.94 10.61
C VAL A 146 -5.31 10.47 11.33
N GLY A 147 -5.13 10.09 12.59
CA GLY A 147 -6.18 9.47 13.40
C GLY A 147 -6.42 7.99 13.11
N LYS A 148 -5.71 7.39 12.15
CA LYS A 148 -5.80 5.96 11.78
C LYS A 148 -4.49 5.20 12.00
N LEU A 149 -3.44 5.88 12.44
CA LEU A 149 -2.14 5.26 12.73
C LEU A 149 -2.28 4.22 13.85
N ASN A 150 -1.56 3.11 13.71
CA ASN A 150 -1.57 1.99 14.66
C ASN A 150 -0.13 1.58 15.03
N ALA A 151 0.00 0.72 16.04
CA ALA A 151 1.30 0.30 16.57
C ALA A 151 2.19 -0.39 15.52
N ASP A 152 1.59 -1.19 14.65
CA ASP A 152 2.30 -2.00 13.63
C ASP A 152 3.07 -1.11 12.65
N ASN A 153 2.56 0.10 12.38
CA ASN A 153 3.15 1.02 11.40
C ASN A 153 4.12 2.06 12.00
N LEU A 154 4.21 2.15 13.33
CA LEU A 154 5.04 3.18 13.98
C LEU A 154 6.52 3.13 13.60
N PRO A 155 7.20 1.96 13.59
CA PRO A 155 8.63 1.92 13.26
C PRO A 155 8.88 2.45 11.84
N LEU A 156 8.01 2.09 10.90
CA LEU A 156 8.09 2.48 9.51
C LEU A 156 7.85 3.98 9.31
N ILE A 157 6.88 4.56 10.03
CA ILE A 157 6.62 6.01 10.00
C ILE A 157 7.77 6.81 10.62
N LYS A 158 8.32 6.34 11.74
CA LYS A 158 9.49 6.98 12.39
C LYS A 158 10.71 6.97 11.48
N ALA A 159 11.04 5.82 10.89
CA ALA A 159 12.16 5.70 9.97
C ALA A 159 12.00 6.60 8.73
N HIS A 160 10.78 6.72 8.19
CA HIS A 160 10.54 7.60 7.04
C HIS A 160 10.64 9.08 7.41
N LEU A 161 10.17 9.49 8.59
CA LEU A 161 10.29 10.86 9.10
C LEU A 161 11.75 11.35 9.18
N GLU A 162 12.71 10.47 9.43
CA GLU A 162 14.15 10.81 9.50
C GLU A 162 14.74 11.27 8.16
N SER A 163 14.12 10.90 7.04
CA SER A 163 14.63 11.18 5.68
C SER A 163 13.69 12.03 4.82
N GLU A 164 12.46 12.29 5.27
CA GLU A 164 11.50 13.09 4.50
C GLU A 164 11.97 14.55 4.38
N SER A 165 12.08 15.04 3.15
CA SER A 165 12.57 16.38 2.82
C SER A 165 11.43 17.40 2.65
N ASN A 166 10.23 16.98 2.30
CA ASN A 166 9.07 17.84 2.16
C ASN A 166 8.52 18.25 3.55
N ARG A 167 8.47 19.56 3.80
CA ARG A 167 8.02 20.14 5.08
C ARG A 167 6.58 19.75 5.43
N GLU A 168 5.66 19.80 4.48
CA GLU A 168 4.24 19.54 4.73
C GLU A 168 3.99 18.07 5.04
N VAL A 169 4.66 17.16 4.33
CA VAL A 169 4.61 15.72 4.62
C VAL A 169 5.16 15.43 6.02
N ARG A 170 6.30 16.02 6.39
CA ARG A 170 6.86 15.90 7.77
C ARG A 170 5.89 16.39 8.83
N GLU A 171 5.30 17.57 8.64
CA GLU A 171 4.33 18.14 9.57
C GLU A 171 3.11 17.21 9.73
N ARG A 172 2.64 16.65 8.62
CA ARG A 172 1.49 15.75 8.63
C ARG A 172 1.77 14.42 9.32
N LEU A 173 2.93 13.82 9.06
CA LEU A 173 3.40 12.62 9.75
C LEU A 173 3.62 12.85 11.25
N THR A 174 4.20 13.99 11.62
CA THR A 174 4.42 14.39 13.01
C THR A 174 3.09 14.55 13.74
N LEU A 175 2.12 15.20 13.11
CA LEU A 175 0.76 15.32 13.63
C LEU A 175 0.11 13.93 13.83
N ALA A 176 0.23 13.04 12.84
CA ALA A 176 -0.28 11.66 12.95
C ALA A 176 0.33 10.91 14.14
N LEU A 177 1.65 11.02 14.31
CA LEU A 177 2.41 10.40 15.40
C LEU A 177 2.01 10.96 16.76
N ASN A 178 1.89 12.28 16.89
CA ASN A 178 1.49 12.92 18.15
C ASN A 178 0.05 12.58 18.52
N ILE A 179 -0.87 12.50 17.55
CA ILE A 179 -2.25 12.02 17.79
C ILE A 179 -2.24 10.59 18.34
N TYR A 180 -1.46 9.70 17.74
CA TYR A 180 -1.33 8.34 18.24
C TYR A 180 -0.77 8.30 19.66
N ARG A 181 0.34 8.99 19.93
CA ARG A 181 1.00 9.02 21.25
C ARG A 181 0.11 9.67 22.32
N ALA A 182 -0.57 10.76 21.99
CA ALA A 182 -1.55 11.40 22.86
C ALA A 182 -2.72 10.46 23.19
N SER A 183 -3.15 9.61 22.26
CA SER A 183 -4.17 8.57 22.54
C SER A 183 -3.71 7.53 23.57
N LYS A 184 -2.38 7.38 23.74
CA LYS A 184 -1.76 6.54 24.78
C LYS A 184 -1.54 7.29 26.09
N GLY A 185 -1.90 8.57 26.17
CA GLY A 185 -1.78 9.40 27.37
C GLY A 185 -0.37 9.96 27.59
N GLU A 186 0.47 10.01 26.55
CA GLU A 186 1.79 10.63 26.60
C GLU A 186 1.67 12.17 26.71
N PRO A 187 2.08 12.80 27.84
CA PRO A 187 1.82 14.22 28.08
C PRO A 187 2.53 15.17 27.11
N ASP A 188 3.75 14.84 26.68
CA ASP A 188 4.53 15.63 25.72
C ASP A 188 3.88 15.63 24.34
N ALA A 189 3.32 14.49 23.91
CA ALA A 189 2.56 14.41 22.67
C ALA A 189 1.25 15.22 22.75
N ILE A 190 0.58 15.24 23.90
CA ILE A 190 -0.61 16.06 24.13
C ILE A 190 -0.27 17.55 24.04
N GLU A 191 0.83 17.96 24.65
CA GLU A 191 1.34 19.34 24.56
C GLU A 191 1.68 19.71 23.11
N ALA A 192 2.31 18.80 22.36
CA ALA A 192 2.61 19.00 20.95
C ALA A 192 1.37 19.12 20.04
N LEU A 193 0.17 18.75 20.53
CA LEU A 193 -1.11 18.99 19.84
C LEU A 193 -1.79 20.30 20.25
N SER A 194 -1.18 21.10 21.12
CA SER A 194 -1.71 22.40 21.52
C SER A 194 -1.88 23.32 20.30
N GLY A 195 -3.09 23.84 20.11
CA GLY A 195 -3.44 24.69 18.96
C GLY A 195 -3.59 23.94 17.64
N ALA A 196 -3.59 22.59 17.65
CA ALA A 196 -3.89 21.78 16.47
C ALA A 196 -5.38 21.87 16.11
N LEU A 197 -5.69 22.32 14.89
CA LEU A 197 -7.06 22.50 14.42
C LEU A 197 -7.70 21.20 13.89
N HIS A 198 -6.90 20.14 13.75
CA HIS A 198 -7.35 18.89 13.12
C HIS A 198 -8.40 18.16 13.99
N PRO A 199 -9.53 17.69 13.42
CA PRO A 199 -10.60 17.04 14.19
C PRO A 199 -10.12 15.84 15.01
N ALA A 200 -9.23 15.00 14.45
CA ALA A 200 -8.69 13.86 15.16
C ALA A 200 -7.83 14.25 16.38
N ALA A 201 -7.11 15.38 16.33
CA ALA A 201 -6.37 15.89 17.49
C ALA A 201 -7.34 16.32 18.59
N ARG A 202 -8.37 17.10 18.23
CA ARG A 202 -9.42 17.52 19.17
C ARG A 202 -10.12 16.32 19.83
N ALA A 203 -10.46 15.30 19.05
CA ALA A 203 -11.08 14.09 19.57
C ALA A 203 -10.22 13.41 20.65
N VAL A 204 -8.92 13.24 20.39
CA VAL A 204 -7.98 12.66 21.37
C VAL A 204 -7.80 13.55 22.58
N LEU A 205 -7.66 14.87 22.40
CA LEU A 205 -7.53 15.82 23.52
C LEU A 205 -8.79 15.80 24.42
N THR A 206 -9.99 15.82 23.85
CA THR A 206 -11.24 15.71 24.61
C THR A 206 -11.31 14.40 25.39
N GLN A 207 -10.91 13.29 24.77
CA GLN A 207 -10.85 11.99 25.44
C GLN A 207 -9.88 12.02 26.63
N GLN A 208 -8.68 12.56 26.46
CA GLN A 208 -7.67 12.62 27.52
C GLN A 208 -8.05 13.58 28.66
N ALA A 209 -8.70 14.71 28.34
CA ALA A 209 -9.17 15.69 29.31
C ALA A 209 -10.23 15.13 30.28
N ALA A 210 -11.04 14.17 29.83
CA ALA A 210 -12.02 13.47 30.68
C ALA A 210 -11.39 12.49 31.69
N GLY A 211 -10.09 12.21 31.57
CA GLY A 211 -9.34 11.34 32.46
C GLY A 211 -8.88 12.03 33.75
N LYS A 212 -7.78 11.54 34.32
CA LYS A 212 -7.14 12.11 35.53
C LYS A 212 -5.62 12.21 35.33
N GLY A 213 -4.95 12.97 36.20
CA GLY A 213 -3.49 13.04 36.24
C GLY A 213 -2.87 14.06 35.27
N ALA A 214 -1.61 13.85 34.89
CA ALA A 214 -0.84 14.78 34.06
C ALA A 214 -1.43 14.92 32.65
N SER A 215 -1.81 13.81 32.02
CA SER A 215 -2.43 13.77 30.69
C SER A 215 -3.70 14.64 30.61
N ALA A 216 -4.61 14.49 31.58
CA ALA A 216 -5.86 15.25 31.59
C ALA A 216 -5.62 16.76 31.74
N ARG A 217 -4.67 17.17 32.59
CA ARG A 217 -4.30 18.59 32.75
C ARG A 217 -3.70 19.17 31.47
N ALA A 218 -2.77 18.46 30.85
CA ALA A 218 -2.16 18.87 29.59
C ALA A 218 -3.21 18.98 28.47
N ALA A 219 -4.15 18.03 28.39
CA ALA A 219 -5.19 18.02 27.38
C ALA A 219 -6.17 19.19 27.52
N THR A 220 -6.58 19.52 28.75
CA THR A 220 -7.42 20.70 29.04
C THR A 220 -6.73 21.99 28.62
N GLN A 221 -5.42 22.13 28.89
CA GLN A 221 -4.64 23.31 28.46
C GLN A 221 -4.53 23.39 26.93
N ALA A 222 -4.24 22.28 26.26
CA ALA A 222 -4.14 22.21 24.80
C ALA A 222 -5.48 22.55 24.11
N LEU A 223 -6.62 22.12 24.67
CA LEU A 223 -7.95 22.49 24.18
C LEU A 223 -8.21 23.99 24.32
N ALA A 224 -7.90 24.59 25.47
CA ALA A 224 -8.06 26.03 25.70
C ALA A 224 -7.24 26.87 24.70
N ALA A 225 -6.00 26.47 24.42
CA ALA A 225 -5.16 27.12 23.41
C ALA A 225 -5.75 27.02 22.00
N THR A 226 -6.36 25.88 21.67
CA THR A 226 -7.04 25.66 20.38
C THR A 226 -8.25 26.58 20.22
N GLU A 227 -9.06 26.73 21.26
CA GLU A 227 -10.20 27.66 21.25
C GLU A 227 -9.76 29.12 21.12
N GLN A 228 -8.68 29.52 21.80
CA GLN A 228 -8.13 30.86 21.70
C GLN A 228 -7.67 31.17 20.26
N LYS A 229 -6.97 30.22 19.63
CA LYS A 229 -6.53 30.36 18.23
C LYS A 229 -7.72 30.50 17.27
N LEU A 230 -8.76 29.67 17.44
CA LEU A 230 -9.98 29.77 16.63
C LEU A 230 -10.72 31.10 16.81
N LYS A 231 -10.78 31.63 18.04
CA LYS A 231 -11.38 32.95 18.30
C LYS A 231 -10.61 34.05 17.57
N LEU A 232 -9.27 34.06 17.65
CA LEU A 232 -8.43 35.03 16.96
C LEU A 232 -8.62 34.97 15.43
N SER A 233 -8.68 33.76 14.86
CA SER A 233 -8.93 33.58 13.42
C SER A 233 -10.29 34.14 12.99
N ARG A 234 -11.36 33.89 13.76
CA ARG A 234 -12.69 34.42 13.47
C ARG A 234 -12.74 35.95 13.55
N THR A 235 -12.11 36.55 14.56
CA THR A 235 -12.04 38.00 14.70
C THR A 235 -11.34 38.65 13.50
N ALA A 236 -10.25 38.05 13.02
CA ALA A 236 -9.55 38.54 11.83
C ALA A 236 -10.42 38.44 10.57
N GLU A 237 -11.17 37.35 10.40
CA GLU A 237 -12.10 37.16 9.28
C GLU A 237 -13.24 38.18 9.31
N THR A 238 -13.84 38.44 10.48
CA THR A 238 -14.86 39.48 10.66
C THR A 238 -14.34 40.88 10.36
N LEU A 239 -13.08 41.19 10.71
CA LEU A 239 -12.49 42.51 10.41
C LEU A 239 -12.14 42.70 8.93
N TYR A 240 -11.83 41.62 8.20
CA TYR A 240 -11.43 41.68 6.80
C TYR A 240 -12.63 41.63 5.83
N PHE A 241 -13.70 40.91 6.20
CA PHE A 241 -14.88 40.73 5.37
C PHE A 241 -16.15 41.41 5.92
N GLY A 242 -16.07 42.07 7.08
CA GLY A 242 -17.17 42.80 7.71
C GLY A 242 -17.15 44.29 7.46
#